data_AF-A0AAU0RP50-F1
#
_entry.id   AF-A0AAU0RP50-F1
#
_cell.length_a   1.000
_cell.length_b   1.000
_cell.length_c   1.000
_cell.angle_alpha   90.00
_cell.angle_beta   90.00
_cell.angle_gamma   90.00
#
_symmetry.space_group_name_H-M   'P 1'
#
loop_
_entity.id
_entity.type
_entity.pdbx_description
1 polymer ?
#
loop_
_entity_poly.entity_id
_entity_poly.type
_entity_poly.pdbx_seq_one_letter_code
_entity_poly.pdbx_strand_id
1 'polypeptide(L)'
;MSDIPHFPLAAVVGADELKLALCLTAIDPRIGGVLIEGPRGMAKSTLARGLADLLASGQFVTLPLGATEERLVGTLDLDAALSEGRAQFSPGVLAKADGGVLYVDEVNLLPDPLVDLLLDVAASGVNVVERDGISHRHSARFVLIGTMNPAEGELRPQLLDRFGLNVALSGQTAPAERGQIIRRRLDFDNDPVAFCAAWETQQEALKQRCEQARALLPTIALDDNALAQITERCFEAGVDGMRADLVWLRAARAHAAWRGAWEIVDEDINAVAEFALRHRRRNPPPPNEATAPPVTDQSPNEQPDDTRDGQGNWGALPAQAVPVGQRREVPSWPKKP
;
A
#
# COMPACT_ATOMS: atom_id res chain seq x y z
N MET A 1 -13.55 26.75 -6.38
CA MET A 1 -12.42 27.05 -5.48
C MET A 1 -11.16 26.71 -6.25
N SER A 2 -10.09 27.50 -6.15
CA SER A 2 -8.82 27.13 -6.78
C SER A 2 -8.26 25.92 -6.03
N ASP A 3 -8.30 24.74 -6.65
CA ASP A 3 -7.66 23.57 -6.07
C ASP A 3 -6.17 23.85 -5.89
N ILE A 4 -5.69 23.62 -4.66
CA ILE A 4 -4.28 23.77 -4.34
C ILE A 4 -3.54 22.70 -5.15
N PRO A 5 -2.57 23.07 -6.01
CA PRO A 5 -1.93 22.11 -6.89
C PRO A 5 -1.28 21.00 -6.06
N HIS A 6 -1.29 19.78 -6.58
CA HIS A 6 -0.65 18.66 -5.91
C HIS A 6 0.87 18.82 -5.94
N PHE A 7 1.56 18.26 -4.94
CA PHE A 7 3.02 18.26 -4.91
C PHE A 7 3.53 17.35 -6.03
N PRO A 8 4.29 17.86 -7.04
CA PRO A 8 4.63 17.08 -8.22
C PRO A 8 5.38 15.80 -7.88
N LEU A 9 5.00 14.68 -8.51
CA LEU A 9 5.64 13.39 -8.27
C LEU A 9 7.13 13.41 -8.63
N ALA A 10 7.49 14.12 -9.71
CA ALA A 10 8.88 14.38 -10.11
C ALA A 10 9.69 15.17 -9.06
N ALA A 11 9.02 15.96 -8.20
CA ALA A 11 9.67 16.74 -7.14
C ALA A 11 9.91 15.94 -5.86
N VAL A 12 9.42 14.71 -5.72
CA VAL A 12 9.68 13.87 -4.54
C VAL A 12 11.11 13.30 -4.58
N VAL A 13 11.83 13.39 -3.46
CA VAL A 13 13.20 12.88 -3.30
C VAL A 13 13.17 11.42 -2.84
N GLY A 14 13.98 10.56 -3.47
CA GLY A 14 14.05 9.12 -3.15
C GLY A 14 12.73 8.38 -3.38
N ALA A 15 12.53 7.29 -2.64
CA ALA A 15 11.36 6.40 -2.76
C ALA A 15 11.14 5.86 -4.19
N ASP A 16 12.23 5.56 -4.90
CA ASP A 16 12.20 5.26 -6.33
C ASP A 16 11.50 3.92 -6.64
N GLU A 17 11.60 2.94 -5.75
CA GLU A 17 10.78 1.71 -5.80
C GLU A 17 9.27 2.01 -5.77
N LEU A 18 8.83 2.90 -4.88
CA LEU A 18 7.42 3.25 -4.77
C LEU A 18 6.97 4.08 -5.98
N LYS A 19 7.78 5.03 -6.46
CA LYS A 19 7.50 5.75 -7.71
C LYS A 19 7.35 4.77 -8.87
N LEU A 20 8.21 3.75 -8.96
CA LEU A 20 8.13 2.73 -10.00
C LEU A 20 6.83 1.93 -9.90
N ALA A 21 6.50 1.38 -8.73
CA ALA A 21 5.26 0.62 -8.52
C ALA A 21 3.99 1.46 -8.84
N LEU A 22 3.98 2.74 -8.47
CA LEU A 22 2.91 3.67 -8.83
C LEU A 22 2.84 3.92 -10.34
N CYS A 23 3.97 4.15 -11.02
CA CYS A 23 4.00 4.32 -12.48
C CYS A 23 3.53 3.05 -13.21
N LEU A 24 3.96 1.86 -12.78
CA LEU A 24 3.56 0.58 -13.35
C LEU A 24 2.05 0.34 -13.22
N THR A 25 1.45 0.65 -12.07
CA THR A 25 -0.01 0.55 -11.87
C THR A 25 -0.81 1.62 -12.60
N ALA A 26 -0.23 2.78 -12.92
CA ALA A 26 -0.82 3.74 -13.85
C ALA A 26 -0.70 3.31 -15.33
N ILE A 27 0.26 2.45 -15.67
CA ILE A 27 0.42 1.87 -17.02
C ILE A 27 -0.54 0.69 -17.21
N ASP A 28 -0.54 -0.28 -16.28
CA ASP A 28 -1.51 -1.38 -16.24
C ASP A 28 -2.26 -1.44 -14.90
N PRO A 29 -3.45 -0.82 -14.81
CA PRO A 29 -4.30 -0.92 -13.61
C PRO A 29 -4.70 -2.37 -13.26
N ARG A 30 -4.63 -3.31 -14.21
CA ARG A 30 -4.95 -4.73 -13.98
C ARG A 30 -3.88 -5.46 -13.15
N ILE A 31 -2.78 -4.80 -12.79
CA ILE A 31 -1.83 -5.30 -11.80
C ILE A 31 -2.51 -5.50 -10.43
N GLY A 32 -3.56 -4.74 -10.10
CA GLY A 32 -4.35 -4.93 -8.86
C GLY A 32 -3.99 -3.99 -7.71
N GLY A 33 -3.52 -2.78 -8.02
CA GLY A 33 -3.20 -1.74 -7.03
C GLY A 33 -1.86 -1.91 -6.32
N VAL A 34 -1.56 -0.94 -5.44
CA VAL A 34 -0.31 -0.87 -4.65
C VAL A 34 -0.63 -0.78 -3.17
N LEU A 35 0.09 -1.56 -2.37
CA LEU A 35 0.07 -1.52 -0.91
C LEU A 35 1.39 -0.94 -0.40
N ILE A 36 1.31 0.10 0.44
CA ILE A 36 2.45 0.87 0.91
C ILE A 36 2.66 0.67 2.41
N GLU A 37 3.61 -0.17 2.77
CA GLU A 37 4.04 -0.41 4.15
C GLU A 37 5.04 0.67 4.63
N GLY A 38 5.20 0.79 5.95
CA GLY A 38 6.18 1.69 6.58
C GLY A 38 5.56 2.73 7.52
N PRO A 39 6.38 3.52 8.23
CA PRO A 39 5.91 4.39 9.30
C PRO A 39 5.17 5.65 8.80
N ARG A 40 4.43 6.27 9.72
CA ARG A 40 3.80 7.60 9.53
C ARG A 40 4.87 8.64 9.18
N GLY A 41 4.55 9.56 8.26
CA GLY A 41 5.45 10.65 7.84
C GLY A 41 6.31 10.38 6.60
N MET A 42 6.33 9.16 6.05
CA MET A 42 7.14 8.79 4.87
C MET A 42 6.55 9.26 3.51
N ALA A 43 5.88 10.43 3.48
CA ALA A 43 5.28 11.03 2.28
C ALA A 43 4.32 10.15 1.45
N LYS A 44 3.83 9.02 1.98
CA LYS A 44 2.96 8.04 1.27
C LYS A 44 1.78 8.70 0.53
N SER A 45 0.98 9.50 1.25
CA SER A 45 -0.15 10.21 0.65
C SER A 45 0.25 11.31 -0.32
N THR A 46 1.48 11.83 -0.24
CA THR A 46 2.01 12.82 -1.20
C THR A 46 2.35 12.14 -2.52
N LEU A 47 3.07 11.01 -2.47
CA LEU A 47 3.34 10.14 -3.62
C LEU A 47 2.05 9.64 -4.28
N ALA A 48 1.07 9.21 -3.48
CA ALA A 48 -0.23 8.75 -3.97
C ALA A 48 -1.05 9.85 -4.67
N ARG A 49 -1.03 11.10 -4.16
CA ARG A 49 -1.68 12.25 -4.83
C ARG A 49 -0.99 12.61 -6.14
N GLY A 50 0.34 12.65 -6.15
CA GLY A 50 1.11 12.90 -7.37
C GLY A 50 0.95 11.84 -8.48
N LEU A 51 0.39 10.66 -8.17
CA LEU A 51 -0.02 9.69 -9.19
C LEU A 51 -1.29 10.12 -9.94
N ALA A 52 -2.23 10.81 -9.30
CA ALA A 52 -3.47 11.23 -9.95
C ALA A 52 -3.20 12.16 -11.15
N ASP A 53 -2.16 13.00 -11.06
CA ASP A 53 -1.66 13.86 -12.14
C ASP A 53 -1.14 13.07 -13.37
N LEU A 54 -0.86 11.76 -13.22
CA LEU A 54 -0.44 10.85 -14.30
C LEU A 54 -1.61 10.02 -14.88
N LEU A 55 -2.82 10.17 -14.34
CA LEU A 55 -4.03 9.51 -14.82
C LEU A 55 -4.92 10.51 -15.58
N ALA A 56 -5.63 10.02 -16.59
CA ALA A 56 -6.39 10.88 -17.50
C ALA A 56 -7.56 11.63 -16.84
N SER A 57 -8.07 11.18 -15.70
CA SER A 57 -9.16 11.85 -14.98
C SER A 57 -8.67 12.92 -13.97
N GLY A 58 -7.40 12.87 -13.58
CA GLY A 58 -6.86 13.66 -12.46
C GLY A 58 -7.52 13.40 -11.09
N GLN A 59 -8.46 12.46 -10.97
CA GLN A 59 -9.25 12.30 -9.75
C GLN A 59 -8.45 11.58 -8.66
N PHE A 60 -8.33 12.20 -7.49
CA PHE A 60 -7.81 11.58 -6.27
C PHE A 60 -8.91 11.54 -5.21
N VAL A 61 -9.33 10.34 -4.83
CA VAL A 61 -10.40 10.14 -3.83
C VAL A 61 -9.84 9.40 -2.62
N THR A 62 -10.04 9.95 -1.42
CA THR A 62 -9.71 9.28 -0.15
C THR A 62 -10.94 8.56 0.40
N LEU A 63 -10.80 7.29 0.77
CA LEU A 63 -11.78 6.60 1.62
C LEU A 63 -11.46 6.91 3.10
N PRO A 64 -12.38 7.51 3.88
CA PRO A 64 -12.18 7.69 5.32
C PRO A 64 -12.34 6.36 6.07
N LEU A 65 -11.57 6.17 7.15
CA LEU A 65 -11.60 4.97 8.00
C LEU A 65 -13.01 4.62 8.53
N GLY A 66 -13.82 5.65 8.84
CA GLY A 66 -15.21 5.51 9.29
C GLY A 66 -16.23 5.45 8.15
N ALA A 67 -15.85 5.01 6.95
CA ALA A 67 -16.79 4.83 5.85
C ALA A 67 -17.76 3.67 6.14
N THR A 68 -19.03 3.84 5.77
CA THR A 68 -20.00 2.75 5.69
C THR A 68 -20.01 2.16 4.28
N GLU A 69 -20.51 0.94 4.13
CA GLU A 69 -20.71 0.29 2.83
C GLU A 69 -21.52 1.18 1.87
N GLU A 70 -22.63 1.75 2.36
CA GLU A 70 -23.47 2.69 1.62
C GLU A 70 -22.71 3.94 1.12
N ARG A 71 -21.71 4.43 1.86
CA ARG A 71 -20.85 5.52 1.39
C ARG A 71 -19.80 5.04 0.38
N LEU A 72 -19.35 3.80 0.48
CA LEU A 72 -18.38 3.20 -0.43
C LEU A 72 -19.04 2.93 -1.81
N VAL A 73 -20.12 2.15 -1.83
CA VAL A 73 -20.79 1.72 -3.06
C VAL A 73 -21.84 2.72 -3.58
N GLY A 74 -22.43 3.51 -2.70
CA GLY A 74 -23.58 4.36 -2.99
C GLY A 74 -24.90 3.75 -2.50
N THR A 75 -26.00 4.44 -2.74
CA THR A 75 -27.35 3.99 -2.36
C THR A 75 -28.33 4.15 -3.51
N LEU A 76 -29.45 3.43 -3.43
CA LEU A 76 -30.59 3.59 -4.33
C LEU A 76 -31.73 4.24 -3.54
N ASP A 77 -32.24 5.36 -4.03
CA ASP A 77 -33.40 6.02 -3.46
C ASP A 77 -34.68 5.29 -3.90
N LEU A 78 -35.34 4.66 -2.92
CA LEU A 78 -36.57 3.90 -3.09
C LEU A 78 -37.80 4.80 -3.12
N ASP A 79 -37.78 5.96 -2.46
CA ASP A 79 -38.90 6.90 -2.46
C ASP A 79 -39.02 7.55 -3.86
N ALA A 80 -37.88 7.88 -4.48
CA ALA A 80 -37.81 8.25 -5.89
C ALA A 80 -38.24 7.08 -6.80
N ALA A 81 -37.83 5.84 -6.50
CA ALA A 81 -38.23 4.67 -7.29
C ALA A 81 -39.76 4.44 -7.29
N LEU A 82 -40.41 4.63 -6.14
CA LEU A 82 -41.84 4.41 -5.95
C LEU A 82 -42.70 5.58 -6.45
N SER A 83 -42.19 6.82 -6.41
CA SER A 83 -42.92 8.02 -6.85
C SER A 83 -42.72 8.37 -8.32
N GLU A 84 -41.50 8.25 -8.85
CA GLU A 84 -41.16 8.58 -10.25
C GLU A 84 -41.02 7.36 -11.16
N GLY A 85 -41.12 6.14 -10.61
CA GLY A 85 -40.95 4.89 -11.35
C GLY A 85 -39.50 4.61 -11.77
N ARG A 86 -38.52 5.32 -11.18
CA ARG A 86 -37.09 5.22 -11.52
C ARG A 86 -36.25 5.28 -10.25
N ALA A 87 -35.50 4.22 -9.97
CA ALA A 87 -34.55 4.22 -8.86
C ALA A 87 -33.44 5.25 -9.11
N GLN A 88 -33.34 6.26 -8.23
CA GLN A 88 -32.31 7.28 -8.32
C GLN A 88 -31.05 6.80 -7.60
N PHE A 89 -29.94 6.67 -8.33
CA PHE A 89 -28.66 6.28 -7.75
C PHE A 89 -27.95 7.47 -7.11
N SER A 90 -27.60 7.34 -5.83
CA SER A 90 -26.75 8.27 -5.09
C SER A 90 -25.31 7.77 -5.10
N PRO A 91 -24.36 8.45 -5.79
CA PRO A 91 -23.02 7.94 -6.05
C PRO A 91 -22.13 7.90 -4.79
N GLY A 92 -21.61 6.70 -4.51
CA GLY A 92 -20.61 6.45 -3.45
C GLY A 92 -19.20 6.92 -3.81
N VAL A 93 -18.25 6.57 -2.95
CA VAL A 93 -16.81 6.82 -3.13
C VAL A 93 -16.27 6.13 -4.39
N LEU A 94 -16.69 4.88 -4.67
CA LEU A 94 -16.24 4.12 -5.85
C LEU A 94 -16.64 4.79 -7.17
N ALA A 95 -17.83 5.41 -7.23
CA ALA A 95 -18.28 6.15 -8.40
C ALA A 95 -17.45 7.42 -8.66
N LYS A 96 -16.97 8.08 -7.60
CA LYS A 96 -16.12 9.28 -7.69
C LYS A 96 -14.68 8.95 -8.07
N ALA A 97 -14.24 7.73 -7.82
CA ALA A 97 -12.88 7.28 -8.12
C ALA A 97 -12.70 6.79 -9.57
N ASP A 98 -13.78 6.57 -10.34
CA ASP A 98 -13.71 6.01 -11.69
C ASP A 98 -12.74 6.78 -12.62
N GLY A 99 -11.84 6.06 -13.26
CA GLY A 99 -10.74 6.60 -14.08
C GLY A 99 -9.55 7.19 -13.31
N GLY A 100 -9.61 7.30 -11.98
CA GLY A 100 -8.62 7.96 -11.11
C GLY A 100 -7.95 7.05 -10.08
N VAL A 101 -7.56 7.65 -8.94
CA VAL A 101 -6.93 6.99 -7.79
C VAL A 101 -7.92 6.89 -6.63
N LEU A 102 -8.04 5.69 -6.04
CA LEU A 102 -8.69 5.49 -4.75
C LEU A 102 -7.63 5.21 -3.68
N TYR A 103 -7.43 6.19 -2.80
CA TYR A 103 -6.49 6.10 -1.69
C TYR A 103 -7.20 5.67 -0.40
N VAL A 104 -6.64 4.68 0.27
CA VAL A 104 -7.08 4.20 1.57
C VAL A 104 -5.91 4.32 2.53
N ASP A 105 -6.04 5.20 3.52
CA ASP A 105 -5.05 5.31 4.61
C ASP A 105 -5.32 4.20 5.62
N GLU A 106 -4.26 3.53 6.09
CA GLU A 106 -4.30 2.53 7.16
C GLU A 106 -5.37 1.44 6.90
N VAL A 107 -5.24 0.73 5.76
CA VAL A 107 -6.17 -0.34 5.30
C VAL A 107 -6.42 -1.42 6.37
N ASN A 108 -5.47 -1.63 7.28
CA ASN A 108 -5.56 -2.54 8.42
C ASN A 108 -6.55 -2.11 9.50
N LEU A 109 -7.07 -0.88 9.44
CA LEU A 109 -8.08 -0.34 10.36
C LEU A 109 -9.49 -0.33 9.76
N LEU A 110 -9.66 -0.73 8.50
CA LEU A 110 -10.99 -0.88 7.89
C LEU A 110 -11.65 -2.21 8.29
N PRO A 111 -12.99 -2.26 8.39
CA PRO A 111 -13.74 -3.51 8.51
C PRO A 111 -13.46 -4.45 7.33
N ASP A 112 -13.16 -5.73 7.60
CA ASP A 112 -12.87 -6.76 6.58
C ASP A 112 -13.85 -6.74 5.38
N PRO A 113 -15.19 -6.65 5.56
CA PRO A 113 -16.12 -6.68 4.41
C PRO A 113 -15.97 -5.49 3.45
N LEU A 114 -15.53 -4.32 3.96
CA LEU A 114 -15.27 -3.15 3.11
C LEU A 114 -13.97 -3.31 2.33
N VAL A 115 -12.96 -3.98 2.90
CA VAL A 115 -11.69 -4.27 2.24
C VAL A 115 -11.89 -5.33 1.15
N ASP A 116 -12.64 -6.39 1.43
CA ASP A 116 -13.02 -7.39 0.42
C ASP A 116 -13.76 -6.74 -0.75
N LEU A 117 -14.83 -5.97 -0.48
CA LEU A 117 -15.60 -5.29 -1.52
C LEU A 117 -14.74 -4.31 -2.33
N LEU A 118 -13.87 -3.53 -1.68
CA LEU A 118 -12.90 -2.65 -2.35
C LEU A 118 -12.05 -3.41 -3.36
N LEU A 119 -11.52 -4.55 -2.95
CA LEU A 119 -10.61 -5.38 -3.75
C LEU A 119 -11.37 -6.13 -4.86
N ASP A 120 -12.64 -6.47 -4.66
CA ASP A 120 -13.50 -7.04 -5.71
C ASP A 120 -13.83 -6.02 -6.79
N VAL A 121 -14.18 -4.80 -6.40
CA VAL A 121 -14.45 -3.70 -7.35
C VAL A 121 -13.15 -3.28 -8.06
N ALA A 122 -12.02 -3.19 -7.35
CA ALA A 122 -10.72 -2.88 -7.97
C ALA A 122 -10.27 -3.93 -8.99
N ALA A 123 -10.53 -5.22 -8.73
CA ALA A 123 -10.18 -6.31 -9.66
C ALA A 123 -11.14 -6.41 -10.87
N SER A 124 -12.44 -6.17 -10.66
CA SER A 124 -13.47 -6.27 -11.72
C SER A 124 -13.64 -4.99 -12.55
N GLY A 125 -13.33 -3.83 -11.97
CA GLY A 125 -13.55 -2.50 -12.56
C GLY A 125 -15.02 -2.09 -12.66
N VAL A 126 -15.93 -2.77 -11.96
CA VAL A 126 -17.38 -2.54 -11.99
C VAL A 126 -17.92 -2.58 -10.56
N ASN A 127 -18.62 -1.53 -10.15
CA ASN A 127 -19.38 -1.53 -8.91
C ASN A 127 -20.82 -1.98 -9.16
N VAL A 128 -21.36 -2.79 -8.25
CA VAL A 128 -22.73 -3.33 -8.30
C VAL A 128 -23.40 -3.00 -6.97
N VAL A 129 -24.54 -2.31 -7.03
CA VAL A 129 -25.33 -1.89 -5.87
C VAL A 129 -26.68 -2.59 -5.93
N GLU A 130 -26.96 -3.45 -4.95
CA GLU A 130 -28.20 -4.23 -4.91
C GLU A 130 -28.96 -3.93 -3.61
N ARG A 131 -30.18 -3.40 -3.74
CA ARG A 131 -31.11 -3.10 -2.63
C ARG A 131 -32.54 -3.44 -3.07
N ASP A 132 -33.27 -4.14 -2.22
CA ASP A 132 -34.72 -4.35 -2.33
C ASP A 132 -35.21 -4.87 -3.71
N GLY A 133 -34.41 -5.75 -4.31
CA GLY A 133 -34.69 -6.38 -5.61
C GLY A 133 -34.25 -5.57 -6.84
N ILE A 134 -33.65 -4.39 -6.65
CA ILE A 134 -33.10 -3.52 -7.71
C ILE A 134 -31.58 -3.64 -7.71
N SER A 135 -31.00 -3.90 -8.89
CA SER A 135 -29.54 -3.95 -9.12
C SER A 135 -29.13 -2.80 -10.05
N HIS A 136 -28.19 -1.97 -9.60
CA HIS A 136 -27.57 -0.89 -10.38
C HIS A 136 -26.08 -1.17 -10.58
N ARG A 137 -25.55 -0.87 -11.77
CA ARG A 137 -24.16 -1.19 -12.14
C ARG A 137 -23.50 -0.01 -12.84
N HIS A 138 -22.29 0.34 -12.41
CA HIS A 138 -21.51 1.43 -13.03
C HIS A 138 -20.01 1.08 -13.11
N SER A 139 -19.28 1.79 -13.98
CA SER A 139 -17.82 1.68 -14.06
C SER A 139 -17.18 2.17 -12.75
N ALA A 140 -16.16 1.45 -12.29
CA ALA A 140 -15.36 1.80 -11.12
C ALA A 140 -13.91 1.35 -11.35
N ARG A 141 -13.30 1.85 -12.42
CA ARG A 141 -11.93 1.53 -12.86
C ARG A 141 -10.94 2.53 -12.29
N PHE A 142 -10.46 2.26 -11.09
CA PHE A 142 -9.49 3.11 -10.38
C PHE A 142 -8.20 2.36 -10.06
N VAL A 143 -7.11 3.11 -9.85
CA VAL A 143 -5.89 2.58 -9.24
C VAL A 143 -6.07 2.61 -7.72
N LEU A 144 -6.14 1.43 -7.09
CA LEU A 144 -6.20 1.31 -5.64
C LEU A 144 -4.82 1.53 -5.03
N ILE A 145 -4.72 2.44 -4.05
CA ILE A 145 -3.54 2.62 -3.22
C ILE A 145 -3.95 2.43 -1.76
N GLY A 146 -3.48 1.36 -1.14
CA GLY A 146 -3.57 1.15 0.31
C GLY A 146 -2.29 1.59 1.01
N THR A 147 -2.38 2.18 2.20
CA THR A 147 -1.24 2.28 3.13
C THR A 147 -1.50 1.43 4.36
N MET A 148 -0.45 0.89 4.97
CA MET A 148 -0.53 0.34 6.33
C MET A 148 0.70 0.71 7.15
N ASN A 149 0.55 0.67 8.47
CA ASN A 149 1.66 0.66 9.41
C ASN A 149 1.65 -0.69 10.14
N PRO A 150 2.60 -1.62 9.88
CA PRO A 150 2.63 -2.93 10.53
C PRO A 150 2.64 -2.87 12.07
N ALA A 151 3.13 -1.77 12.67
CA ALA A 151 3.09 -1.54 14.11
C ALA A 151 1.68 -1.29 14.68
N GLU A 152 0.67 -1.07 13.82
CA GLU A 152 -0.72 -0.80 14.19
C GLU A 152 -1.66 -1.96 13.80
N GLY A 153 -1.09 -3.10 13.38
CA GLY A 153 -1.81 -4.31 12.99
C GLY A 153 -1.47 -4.77 11.57
N GLU A 154 -1.58 -6.08 11.36
CA GLU A 154 -1.36 -6.72 10.05
C GLU A 154 -2.69 -6.95 9.32
N LEU A 155 -2.66 -6.86 7.99
CA LEU A 155 -3.79 -7.26 7.15
C LEU A 155 -3.89 -8.78 7.12
N ARG A 156 -5.11 -9.34 7.03
CA ARG A 156 -5.28 -10.79 6.84
C ARG A 156 -4.52 -11.26 5.58
N PRO A 157 -3.78 -12.39 5.61
CA PRO A 157 -3.02 -12.87 4.45
C PRO A 157 -3.85 -13.01 3.17
N GLN A 158 -5.13 -13.37 3.28
CA GLN A 158 -6.06 -13.50 2.15
C GLN A 158 -6.37 -12.15 1.50
N LEU A 159 -6.48 -11.07 2.29
CA LEU A 159 -6.67 -9.71 1.79
C LEU A 159 -5.36 -9.13 1.26
N LEU A 160 -4.25 -9.46 1.93
CA LEU A 160 -2.91 -9.03 1.57
C LEU A 160 -2.55 -9.52 0.16
N ASP A 161 -2.72 -10.81 -0.11
CA ASP A 161 -2.46 -11.42 -1.42
C ASP A 161 -3.33 -10.81 -2.55
N ARG A 162 -4.50 -10.24 -2.25
CA ARG A 162 -5.35 -9.57 -3.26
C ARG A 162 -4.76 -8.25 -3.78
N PHE A 163 -3.85 -7.60 -3.06
CA PHE A 163 -3.13 -6.44 -3.58
C PHE A 163 -2.10 -6.88 -4.62
N GLY A 164 -2.04 -6.19 -5.76
CA GLY A 164 -1.07 -6.44 -6.82
C GLY A 164 0.36 -6.34 -6.31
N LEU A 165 0.81 -5.11 -6.07
CA LEU A 165 2.16 -4.79 -5.64
C LEU A 165 2.22 -4.42 -4.16
N ASN A 166 3.30 -4.79 -3.48
CA ASN A 166 3.64 -4.31 -2.14
C ASN A 166 4.99 -3.59 -2.16
N VAL A 167 5.07 -2.42 -1.51
CA VAL A 167 6.31 -1.67 -1.32
C VAL A 167 6.40 -1.24 0.13
N ALA A 168 7.44 -1.68 0.85
CA ALA A 168 7.69 -1.22 2.20
C ALA A 168 8.74 -0.11 2.23
N LEU A 169 8.33 1.05 2.74
CA LEU A 169 9.22 2.18 3.01
C LEU A 169 9.99 1.95 4.32
N SER A 170 10.93 1.01 4.28
CA SER A 170 11.84 0.68 5.39
C SER A 170 13.21 1.33 5.20
N GLY A 171 13.58 2.29 6.05
CA GLY A 171 14.91 2.86 6.06
C GLY A 171 14.99 4.20 6.79
N GLN A 172 16.16 4.54 7.31
CA GLN A 172 16.43 5.91 7.76
C GLN A 172 16.82 6.74 6.53
N THR A 173 15.97 7.69 6.14
CA THR A 173 16.29 8.65 5.07
C THR A 173 17.60 9.37 5.38
N ALA A 174 18.53 9.42 4.42
CA ALA A 174 19.87 9.97 4.66
C ALA A 174 19.80 11.47 5.02
N PRO A 175 20.70 12.02 5.86
CA PRO A 175 20.64 13.43 6.27
C PRO A 175 20.59 14.43 5.09
N ALA A 176 21.29 14.12 4.00
CA ALA A 176 21.26 14.93 2.78
C ALA A 176 19.88 14.92 2.10
N GLU A 177 19.27 13.74 1.93
CA GLU A 177 17.92 13.60 1.38
C GLU A 177 16.87 14.26 2.28
N ARG A 178 16.97 14.07 3.61
CA ARG A 178 16.08 14.74 4.58
C ARG A 178 16.12 16.26 4.44
N GLY A 179 17.31 16.83 4.27
CA GLY A 179 17.50 18.26 4.00
C GLY A 179 16.81 18.70 2.70
N GLN A 180 16.93 17.91 1.62
CA GLN A 180 16.25 18.18 0.36
C GLN A 180 14.72 18.05 0.45
N ILE A 181 14.19 17.03 1.12
CA ILE A 181 12.75 16.83 1.34
C ILE A 181 12.16 18.01 2.09
N ILE A 182 12.77 18.38 3.23
CA ILE A 182 12.32 19.52 4.04
C ILE A 182 12.37 20.80 3.21
N ARG A 183 13.46 21.05 2.48
CA ARG A 183 13.60 22.24 1.64
C ARG A 183 12.53 22.30 0.54
N ARG A 184 12.38 21.25 -0.28
CA ARG A 184 11.37 21.21 -1.34
C ARG A 184 9.96 21.35 -0.78
N ARG A 185 9.69 20.82 0.41
CA ARG A 185 8.38 20.99 1.07
C ARG A 185 8.14 22.43 1.51
N LEU A 186 9.14 23.10 2.12
CA LEU A 186 9.05 24.51 2.50
C LEU A 186 8.93 25.43 1.29
N ASP A 187 9.67 25.17 0.21
CA ASP A 187 9.58 25.92 -1.04
C ASP A 187 8.16 25.83 -1.63
N PHE A 188 7.56 24.62 -1.64
CA PHE A 188 6.16 24.40 -2.05
C PHE A 188 5.14 25.03 -1.10
N ASP A 189 5.32 24.92 0.22
CA ASP A 189 4.39 25.52 1.21
C ASP A 189 4.41 27.06 1.17
N ASN A 190 5.51 27.66 0.70
CA ASN A 190 5.65 29.11 0.54
C ASN A 190 5.00 29.64 -0.76
N ASP A 191 5.21 28.96 -1.89
CA ASP A 191 4.52 29.27 -3.16
C ASP A 191 4.27 27.99 -3.98
N PRO A 192 3.08 27.37 -3.83
CA PRO A 192 2.74 26.14 -4.55
C PRO A 192 2.71 26.32 -6.06
N VAL A 193 2.35 27.51 -6.56
CA VAL A 193 2.17 27.77 -8.00
C VAL A 193 3.52 27.94 -8.67
N ALA A 194 4.41 28.76 -8.10
CA ALA A 194 5.77 28.91 -8.61
C ALA A 194 6.58 27.61 -8.47
N PHE A 195 6.37 26.85 -7.39
CA PHE A 195 7.00 25.54 -7.24
C PHE A 195 6.54 24.56 -8.34
N CYS A 196 5.23 24.42 -8.59
CA CYS A 196 4.75 23.53 -9.63
C CYS A 196 5.22 23.97 -11.03
N ALA A 197 5.25 25.26 -11.34
CA ALA A 197 5.82 25.78 -12.60
C ALA A 197 7.32 25.41 -12.75
N ALA A 198 8.09 25.43 -11.67
CA ALA A 198 9.51 25.04 -11.70
C ALA A 198 9.76 23.54 -11.93
N TRP A 199 8.75 22.69 -11.71
CA TRP A 199 8.80 21.23 -11.89
C TRP A 199 7.93 20.72 -13.06
N GLU A 200 7.23 21.61 -13.76
CA GLU A 200 6.27 21.29 -14.82
C GLU A 200 6.91 20.47 -15.94
N THR A 201 8.13 20.82 -16.37
CA THR A 201 8.84 20.10 -17.43
C THR A 201 9.14 18.64 -17.05
N GLN A 202 9.56 18.39 -15.80
CA GLN A 202 9.87 17.05 -15.31
C GLN A 202 8.60 16.23 -15.05
N GLN A 203 7.53 16.87 -14.56
CA GLN A 203 6.24 16.22 -14.33
C GLN A 203 5.56 15.84 -15.64
N GLU A 204 5.59 16.73 -16.65
CA GLU A 204 5.05 16.45 -17.99
C GLU A 204 5.87 15.38 -18.71
N ALA A 205 7.21 15.38 -18.59
CA ALA A 205 8.04 14.29 -19.11
C ALA A 205 7.71 12.93 -18.46
N LEU A 206 7.42 12.91 -17.15
CA LEU A 206 7.00 11.70 -16.44
C LEU A 206 5.63 11.20 -16.94
N LYS A 207 4.68 12.12 -17.13
CA LYS A 207 3.34 11.84 -17.66
C LYS A 207 3.38 11.32 -19.09
N GLN A 208 4.11 11.98 -19.99
CA GLN A 208 4.29 11.54 -21.37
C GLN A 208 4.92 10.14 -21.44
N ARG A 209 5.88 9.83 -20.55
CA ARG A 209 6.46 8.48 -20.45
C ARG A 209 5.41 7.45 -20.01
N CYS A 210 4.56 7.75 -19.04
CA CYS A 210 3.44 6.88 -18.64
C CYS A 210 2.43 6.68 -19.80
N GLU A 211 2.11 7.73 -20.55
CA GLU A 211 1.17 7.67 -21.69
C GLU A 211 1.75 6.84 -22.84
N GLN A 212 3.02 7.04 -23.20
CA GLN A 212 3.74 6.24 -24.20
C GLN A 212 3.80 4.77 -23.78
N ALA A 213 4.16 4.48 -22.53
CA ALA A 213 4.17 3.12 -22.00
C ALA A 213 2.78 2.48 -22.02
N ARG A 214 1.71 3.22 -21.67
CA ARG A 214 0.32 2.74 -21.74
C ARG A 214 -0.13 2.44 -23.18
N ALA A 215 0.35 3.21 -24.16
CA ALA A 215 0.11 2.97 -25.58
C ALA A 215 0.92 1.78 -26.15
N LEU A 216 2.12 1.54 -25.62
CA LEU A 216 3.02 0.45 -26.01
C LEU A 216 2.65 -0.89 -25.35
N LEU A 217 2.11 -0.87 -24.12
CA LEU A 217 1.74 -2.05 -23.34
C LEU A 217 0.93 -3.11 -24.14
N PRO A 218 -0.06 -2.77 -25.00
CA PRO A 218 -0.83 -3.76 -25.75
C PRO A 218 -0.06 -4.48 -26.85
N THR A 219 1.05 -3.91 -27.36
CA THR A 219 1.86 -4.50 -28.44
C THR A 219 2.96 -5.42 -27.93
N ILE A 220 3.33 -5.32 -26.65
CA ILE A 220 4.27 -6.25 -26.00
C ILE A 220 3.55 -7.58 -25.76
N ALA A 221 4.03 -8.63 -26.42
CA ALA A 221 3.53 -9.99 -26.22
C ALA A 221 3.78 -10.46 -24.77
N LEU A 222 2.92 -11.35 -24.29
CA LEU A 222 3.26 -12.16 -23.12
C LEU A 222 4.18 -13.27 -23.61
N ASP A 223 5.48 -13.15 -23.29
CA ASP A 223 6.50 -14.13 -23.68
C ASP A 223 6.39 -15.40 -22.83
N ASP A 224 6.43 -16.56 -23.50
CA ASP A 224 6.39 -17.88 -22.85
C ASP A 224 7.67 -18.15 -22.03
N ASN A 225 8.82 -17.59 -22.42
CA ASN A 225 10.05 -17.70 -21.64
C ASN A 225 9.98 -16.85 -20.35
N ALA A 226 9.52 -15.60 -20.42
CA ALA A 226 9.24 -14.79 -19.24
C ALA A 226 8.20 -15.45 -18.31
N LEU A 227 7.14 -16.07 -18.86
CA LEU A 227 6.18 -16.85 -18.09
C LEU A 227 6.85 -18.04 -17.38
N ALA A 228 7.65 -18.84 -18.10
CA ALA A 228 8.35 -19.98 -17.53
C ALA A 228 9.25 -19.56 -16.35
N GLN A 229 10.12 -18.57 -16.55
CA GLN A 229 10.99 -18.02 -15.49
C GLN A 229 10.21 -17.56 -14.26
N ILE A 230 9.09 -16.84 -14.47
CA ILE A 230 8.25 -16.34 -13.37
C ILE A 230 7.62 -17.50 -12.60
N THR A 231 7.05 -18.50 -13.29
CA THR A 231 6.40 -19.65 -12.64
C THR A 231 7.38 -20.52 -11.84
N GLU A 232 8.60 -20.72 -12.34
CA GLU A 232 9.66 -21.43 -11.62
C GLU A 232 10.03 -20.68 -10.33
N ARG A 233 10.22 -19.35 -10.40
CA ARG A 233 10.58 -18.52 -9.23
C ARG A 233 9.43 -18.35 -8.24
N CYS A 234 8.18 -18.35 -8.69
CA CYS A 234 6.99 -18.39 -7.81
C CYS A 234 6.93 -19.71 -7.03
N PHE A 235 7.24 -20.83 -7.69
CA PHE A 235 7.31 -22.15 -7.06
C PHE A 235 8.44 -22.23 -6.03
N GLU A 236 9.65 -21.75 -6.37
CA GLU A 236 10.78 -21.65 -5.42
C GLU A 236 10.46 -20.75 -4.22
N ALA A 237 9.73 -19.65 -4.44
CA ALA A 237 9.31 -18.72 -3.38
C ALA A 237 8.18 -19.26 -2.49
N GLY A 238 7.64 -20.45 -2.78
CA GLY A 238 6.60 -21.11 -1.98
C GLY A 238 5.27 -20.35 -1.93
N VAL A 239 4.93 -19.65 -3.01
CA VAL A 239 3.70 -18.85 -3.10
C VAL A 239 2.48 -19.75 -3.35
N ASP A 240 1.34 -19.38 -2.74
CA ASP A 240 0.06 -20.07 -2.92
C ASP A 240 -0.74 -19.51 -4.11
N GLY A 241 -1.19 -20.41 -4.99
CA GLY A 241 -2.01 -20.08 -6.16
C GLY A 241 -1.25 -19.34 -7.27
N MET A 242 -1.98 -18.89 -8.30
CA MET A 242 -1.41 -18.32 -9.53
C MET A 242 -1.45 -16.79 -9.59
N ARG A 243 -1.72 -16.12 -8.46
CA ARG A 243 -1.90 -14.67 -8.42
C ARG A 243 -0.57 -13.93 -8.55
N ALA A 244 0.50 -14.44 -7.92
CA ALA A 244 1.84 -13.89 -8.08
C ALA A 244 2.28 -13.93 -9.54
N ASP A 245 2.10 -15.05 -10.25
CA ASP A 245 2.53 -15.23 -11.63
C ASP A 245 1.87 -14.22 -12.56
N LEU A 246 0.54 -14.08 -12.46
CA LEU A 246 -0.24 -13.13 -13.26
C LEU A 246 0.14 -11.68 -12.97
N VAL A 247 0.38 -11.33 -11.70
CA VAL A 247 0.74 -9.96 -11.28
C VAL A 247 2.16 -9.63 -11.68
N TRP A 248 3.11 -10.54 -11.44
CA TRP A 248 4.52 -10.37 -11.78
C TRP A 248 4.70 -10.25 -13.29
N LEU A 249 4.05 -11.11 -14.09
CA LEU A 249 4.12 -11.03 -15.55
C LEU A 249 3.51 -9.73 -16.10
N ARG A 250 2.40 -9.25 -15.52
CA ARG A 250 1.81 -7.93 -15.87
C ARG A 250 2.75 -6.78 -15.50
N ALA A 251 3.34 -6.82 -14.30
CA ALA A 251 4.27 -5.79 -13.84
C ALA A 251 5.57 -5.78 -14.65
N ALA A 252 6.12 -6.94 -15.03
CA ALA A 252 7.28 -7.04 -15.91
C ALA A 252 6.96 -6.51 -17.32
N ARG A 253 5.79 -6.83 -17.88
CA ARG A 253 5.33 -6.26 -19.16
C ARG A 253 5.11 -4.74 -19.10
N ALA A 254 4.57 -4.23 -18.00
CA ALA A 254 4.46 -2.79 -17.76
C ALA A 254 5.84 -2.13 -17.58
N HIS A 255 6.82 -2.84 -17.03
CA HIS A 255 8.21 -2.37 -16.91
C HIS A 255 8.93 -2.33 -18.26
N ALA A 256 8.73 -3.34 -19.11
CA ALA A 256 9.22 -3.32 -20.49
C ALA A 256 8.65 -2.11 -21.26
N ALA A 257 7.34 -1.88 -21.14
CA ALA A 257 6.69 -0.70 -21.71
C ALA A 257 7.24 0.62 -21.12
N TRP A 258 7.51 0.66 -19.81
CA TRP A 258 8.11 1.81 -19.12
C TRP A 258 9.55 2.12 -19.57
N ARG A 259 10.33 1.11 -19.97
CA ARG A 259 11.64 1.29 -20.61
C ARG A 259 11.55 1.66 -22.10
N GLY A 260 10.36 1.57 -22.72
CA GLY A 260 10.18 1.77 -24.15
C GLY A 260 10.57 0.54 -25.00
N ALA A 261 10.65 -0.64 -24.40
CA ALA A 261 10.98 -1.89 -25.06
C ALA A 261 9.74 -2.61 -25.60
N TRP A 262 9.94 -3.47 -26.62
CA TRP A 262 8.88 -4.22 -27.30
C TRP A 262 8.75 -5.68 -26.83
N GLU A 263 9.68 -6.11 -25.97
CA GLU A 263 9.82 -7.45 -25.42
C GLU A 263 10.17 -7.38 -23.93
N ILE A 264 9.83 -8.43 -23.17
CA ILE A 264 10.15 -8.56 -21.75
C ILE A 264 11.55 -9.18 -21.65
N VAL A 265 12.45 -8.59 -20.87
CA VAL A 265 13.78 -9.15 -20.60
C VAL A 265 14.00 -9.37 -19.10
N ASP A 266 15.05 -10.09 -18.73
CA ASP A 266 15.34 -10.43 -17.33
C ASP A 266 15.47 -9.19 -16.41
N GLU A 267 15.87 -8.04 -16.93
CA GLU A 267 15.85 -6.74 -16.22
C GLU A 267 14.42 -6.40 -15.73
N ASP A 268 13.41 -6.56 -16.60
CA ASP A 268 12.02 -6.28 -16.26
C ASP A 268 11.48 -7.23 -15.20
N ILE A 269 11.77 -8.54 -15.35
CA ILE A 269 11.36 -9.58 -14.41
C ILE A 269 11.97 -9.30 -13.04
N ASN A 270 13.27 -8.98 -12.97
CA ASN A 270 13.95 -8.73 -11.70
C ASN A 270 13.53 -7.40 -11.04
N ALA A 271 13.28 -6.35 -11.82
CA ALA A 271 12.91 -5.02 -11.30
C ALA A 271 11.58 -5.00 -10.52
N VAL A 272 10.64 -5.92 -10.83
CA VAL A 272 9.32 -5.99 -10.17
C VAL A 272 9.15 -7.21 -9.25
N ALA A 273 10.16 -8.08 -9.16
CA ALA A 273 10.09 -9.35 -8.42
C ALA A 273 9.70 -9.16 -6.95
N GLU A 274 10.35 -8.22 -6.25
CA GLU A 274 10.08 -7.97 -4.84
C GLU A 274 8.66 -7.40 -4.65
N PHE A 275 8.21 -6.52 -5.54
CA PHE A 275 6.87 -5.93 -5.47
C PHE A 275 5.75 -6.97 -5.60
N ALA A 276 5.96 -8.00 -6.42
CA ALA A 276 4.98 -9.07 -6.64
C ALA A 276 5.06 -10.18 -5.57
N LEU A 277 6.24 -10.48 -5.03
CA LEU A 277 6.45 -11.62 -4.13
C LEU A 277 6.41 -11.30 -2.65
N ARG A 278 6.84 -10.11 -2.21
CA ARG A 278 7.16 -9.81 -0.80
C ARG A 278 6.07 -10.21 0.19
N HIS A 279 4.84 -9.84 -0.12
CA HIS A 279 3.65 -10.06 0.69
C HIS A 279 2.95 -11.41 0.46
N ARG A 280 3.52 -12.24 -0.43
CA ARG A 280 3.04 -13.57 -0.83
C ARG A 280 3.99 -14.70 -0.44
N ARG A 281 5.27 -14.39 -0.20
CA ARG A 281 6.23 -15.35 0.34
C ARG A 281 5.74 -15.84 1.69
N ARG A 282 5.70 -17.16 1.85
CA ARG A 282 5.63 -17.75 3.18
C ARG A 282 6.95 -17.43 3.88
N ASN A 283 6.90 -16.63 4.95
CA ASN A 283 7.94 -16.75 5.96
C ASN A 283 7.94 -18.22 6.41
N PRO A 284 9.07 -18.94 6.34
CA PRO A 284 9.16 -20.21 7.03
C PRO A 284 8.79 -19.94 8.50
N PRO A 285 8.00 -20.79 9.16
CA PRO A 285 7.78 -20.64 10.59
C PRO A 285 9.15 -20.56 11.26
N PRO A 286 9.35 -19.68 12.26
CA PRO A 286 10.60 -19.67 13.01
C PRO A 286 10.88 -21.11 13.44
N PRO A 287 12.11 -21.63 13.27
CA PRO A 287 12.42 -23.03 13.54
C PRO A 287 11.98 -23.32 14.97
N ASN A 288 10.92 -24.11 15.08
CA ASN A 288 10.09 -24.13 16.28
C ASN A 288 10.95 -24.49 17.48
N GLU A 289 10.69 -23.86 18.64
CA GLU A 289 11.21 -24.37 19.90
C GLU A 289 10.87 -25.85 19.94
N ALA A 290 11.90 -26.69 19.93
CA ALA A 290 11.70 -28.13 19.82
C ALA A 290 10.84 -28.55 21.01
N THR A 291 9.61 -28.98 20.72
CA THR A 291 8.73 -29.56 21.73
C THR A 291 9.49 -30.66 22.42
N ALA A 292 9.99 -30.38 23.62
CA ALA A 292 10.74 -31.34 24.39
C ALA A 292 9.86 -32.58 24.55
N PRO A 293 10.38 -33.78 24.25
CA PRO A 293 9.59 -34.99 24.44
C PRO A 293 9.15 -35.04 25.90
N PRO A 294 7.89 -35.42 26.20
CA PRO A 294 7.43 -35.51 27.58
C PRO A 294 8.32 -36.51 28.31
N VAL A 295 9.06 -36.03 29.31
CA VAL A 295 9.90 -36.89 30.15
C VAL A 295 8.96 -37.79 30.94
N THR A 296 8.89 -39.06 30.53
CA THR A 296 8.20 -40.11 31.28
C THR A 296 8.98 -40.38 32.55
N ASP A 297 8.56 -39.73 33.64
CA ASP A 297 9.19 -39.86 34.95
C ASP A 297 8.86 -41.24 35.54
N GLN A 298 9.75 -42.22 35.30
CA GLN A 298 9.73 -43.52 35.95
C GLN A 298 10.76 -43.52 37.07
N SER A 299 10.30 -43.31 38.29
CA SER A 299 11.14 -43.40 39.49
C SER A 299 11.59 -44.84 39.75
N PRO A 300 12.83 -45.04 40.22
CA PRO A 300 13.07 -46.00 41.29
C PRO A 300 13.65 -45.31 42.52
N ASN A 301 12.80 -45.27 43.56
CA ASN A 301 13.08 -45.24 44.99
C ASN A 301 14.54 -45.51 45.45
N GLU A 302 15.19 -44.49 46.04
CA GLU A 302 16.21 -44.66 47.10
C GLU A 302 16.26 -43.42 48.03
N GLN A 303 16.18 -43.68 49.34
CA GLN A 303 16.33 -42.78 50.50
C GLN A 303 17.44 -43.38 51.42
N PRO A 304 17.99 -42.70 52.44
CA PRO A 304 17.59 -41.43 53.07
C PRO A 304 18.75 -40.42 53.36
N ASP A 305 18.43 -39.43 54.22
CA ASP A 305 19.29 -38.59 55.10
C ASP A 305 20.12 -37.42 54.49
N ASP A 306 20.27 -36.25 55.15
CA ASP A 306 19.47 -35.58 56.21
C ASP A 306 19.82 -34.06 56.29
N THR A 307 18.95 -33.25 56.91
CA THR A 307 19.15 -31.87 57.44
C THR A 307 19.35 -30.69 56.46
N ARG A 308 18.35 -29.79 56.38
CA ARG A 308 18.32 -28.42 56.99
C ARG A 308 17.51 -27.37 56.21
N ASP A 309 16.79 -26.54 56.97
CA ASP A 309 16.02 -25.39 56.49
C ASP A 309 16.86 -24.30 55.81
N GLY A 310 16.26 -23.63 54.82
CA GLY A 310 16.83 -22.44 54.18
C GLY A 310 15.92 -21.81 53.13
N GLN A 311 15.09 -20.84 53.53
CA GLN A 311 14.36 -19.98 52.59
C GLN A 311 15.35 -19.13 51.76
N GLY A 312 15.24 -19.15 50.42
CA GLY A 312 16.28 -18.64 49.52
C GLY A 312 15.78 -17.96 48.25
N ASN A 313 15.15 -16.79 48.40
CA ASN A 313 15.17 -15.64 47.49
C ASN A 313 15.59 -15.85 46.00
N TRP A 314 14.63 -16.07 45.10
CA TRP A 314 14.87 -15.95 43.64
C TRP A 314 14.69 -14.50 43.15
N GLY A 315 15.79 -13.76 43.14
CA GLY A 315 16.16 -12.90 42.01
C GLY A 315 15.23 -11.78 41.54
N ALA A 316 14.56 -11.04 42.43
CA ALA A 316 13.95 -9.76 42.04
C ALA A 316 15.02 -8.65 41.95
N LEU A 317 15.46 -8.29 40.74
CA LEU A 317 16.30 -7.10 40.53
C LEU A 317 15.44 -5.83 40.71
N PRO A 318 15.79 -4.92 41.63
CA PRO A 318 15.07 -3.65 41.77
C PRO A 318 15.35 -2.75 40.55
N ALA A 319 14.32 -2.03 40.09
CA ALA A 319 14.42 -1.14 38.94
C ALA A 319 15.48 -0.04 39.18
N GLN A 320 16.51 0.00 38.33
CA GLN A 320 17.51 1.07 38.35
C GLN A 320 16.90 2.35 37.76
N ALA A 321 16.87 3.42 38.54
CA ALA A 321 16.45 4.74 38.07
C ALA A 321 17.52 5.33 37.13
N VAL A 322 17.19 5.44 35.85
CA VAL A 322 18.01 6.15 34.86
C VAL A 322 17.97 7.65 35.16
N PRO A 323 19.12 8.36 35.24
CA PRO A 323 19.12 9.79 35.52
C PRO A 323 18.45 10.56 34.38
N VAL A 324 17.33 11.22 34.70
CA VAL A 324 16.65 12.14 33.79
C VAL A 324 17.58 13.33 33.52
N GLY A 325 17.98 13.51 32.25
CA GLY A 325 18.83 14.62 31.83
C GLY A 325 18.21 15.98 32.20
N GLN A 326 19.06 16.98 32.45
CA GLN A 326 18.62 18.31 32.88
C GLN A 326 17.53 18.88 31.96
N ARG A 327 16.40 19.28 32.56
CA ARG A 327 15.33 20.01 31.88
C ARG A 327 15.92 21.28 31.27
N ARG A 328 15.98 21.36 29.93
CA ARG A 328 16.24 22.63 29.25
C ARG A 328 15.05 23.56 29.49
N GLU A 329 15.31 24.71 30.10
CA GLU A 329 14.30 25.75 30.22
C GLU A 329 13.95 26.31 28.85
N VAL A 330 12.66 26.45 28.58
CA VAL A 330 12.15 27.01 27.32
C VAL A 330 12.16 28.53 27.45
N PRO A 331 12.69 29.29 26.47
CA PRO A 331 12.71 30.75 26.55
C PRO A 331 11.30 31.32 26.75
N SER A 332 11.10 32.11 27.81
CA SER A 332 9.84 32.80 28.04
C SER A 332 9.69 33.97 27.07
N TRP A 333 8.69 33.91 26.21
CA TRP A 333 8.35 35.01 25.33
C TRP A 333 7.69 36.13 26.17
N PRO A 334 8.11 37.40 26.02
CA PRO A 334 7.44 38.51 26.68
C PRO A 334 5.99 38.58 26.19
N LYS A 335 5.04 38.72 27.12
CA LYS A 335 3.64 39.00 26.76
C LYS A 335 3.59 40.31 26.00
N LYS A 336 2.86 40.34 24.87
CA LYS A 336 2.64 41.57 24.10
C LYS A 336 2.06 42.68 25.00
N PRO A 337 2.45 43.94 24.78
CA PRO A 337 1.87 45.10 25.46
C PRO A 337 0.39 45.30 25.08
#